data_AF-A0A522PS47-F1
#
_entry.id   AF-A0A522PS47-F1
#
_cell.length_a   1.000
_cell.length_b   1.000
_cell.length_c   1.000
_cell.angle_alpha   90.00
_cell.angle_beta   90.00
_cell.angle_gamma   90.00
#
_symmetry.space_group_name_H-M   'P 1'
#
loop_
_entity.id
_entity.type
_entity.pdbx_description
1 polymer ?
#
loop_
_entity_poly.entity_id
_entity_poly.type
_entity_poly.pdbx_seq_one_letter_code
_entity_poly.pdbx_strand_id
1 'polypeptide(L)'
;MSRPQNKLRMGYFPLPEAEAQRIRRHLVYGDADFCALDPCAGEGQALATITAGAAGHRYGIELDANRAEQARTRTDQLIYGSCFDVDCRAESFSLLYENPPYDDAMRDEGTAQRLEELFLQHTYRWLKPGGVLILVIPVSQLAVCGNILSVQFKDIEVFRLSEPESARYKQTVVFGVRRSRRERERLQEREISWWRLEFGRKSRNPDALPVLTDRPDRLYPVPEAAPIELVHRGLPVDEIEDLLPKSPAYRQARRILFAAESHERGRPVTPLHQGHVAICAVSGMLDGIFGEGDLRHLACWQAVKTILRLEEEDDEGVTTIREKEQFSHCLNLLFMDGRTAVLTADAPTGEDDNAACNQTASTQAIADAAVTGTADVPRAVRKFRLEEVRDEERA
;
A
#
# COMPACT_ATOMS: atom_id res chain seq x y z
N MET A 1 4.87 -12.70 -5.66
CA MET A 1 4.25 -12.38 -4.36
C MET A 1 5.07 -11.31 -3.65
N SER A 2 4.57 -10.08 -3.59
CA SER A 2 5.24 -8.98 -2.90
C SER A 2 5.20 -9.20 -1.38
N ARG A 3 6.28 -8.86 -0.68
CA ARG A 3 6.36 -8.99 0.79
C ARG A 3 5.33 -8.06 1.44
N PRO A 4 4.73 -8.39 2.61
CA PRO A 4 3.74 -7.53 3.29
C PRO A 4 4.20 -6.07 3.48
N GLN A 5 5.49 -5.88 3.72
CA GLN A 5 6.14 -4.58 3.85
C GLN A 5 6.13 -3.72 2.57
N ASN A 6 6.07 -4.35 1.38
CA ASN A 6 5.94 -3.62 0.11
C ASN A 6 4.51 -3.10 -0.10
N LYS A 7 3.49 -3.84 0.37
CA LYS A 7 2.08 -3.41 0.32
C LYS A 7 1.83 -2.22 1.24
N LEU A 8 2.45 -2.21 2.43
CA LEU A 8 2.40 -1.08 3.37
C LEU A 8 3.01 0.22 2.80
N ARG A 9 3.91 0.11 1.81
CA ARG A 9 4.49 1.27 1.11
C ARG A 9 3.81 1.56 -0.23
N MET A 10 2.75 0.85 -0.60
CA MET A 10 2.13 0.93 -1.94
C MET A 10 3.15 0.80 -3.09
N GLY A 11 4.20 -0.01 -2.90
CA GLY A 11 5.27 -0.15 -3.89
C GLY A 11 6.18 1.09 -4.07
N TYR A 12 6.09 2.09 -3.19
CA TYR A 12 6.88 3.33 -3.23
C TYR A 12 8.33 3.09 -2.76
N PHE A 13 9.27 3.28 -3.68
CA PHE A 13 10.72 3.24 -3.43
C PHE A 13 11.37 4.50 -4.00
N PRO A 14 11.54 5.57 -3.20
CA PRO A 14 12.09 6.83 -3.70
C PRO A 14 13.51 6.61 -4.26
N LEU A 15 13.81 7.29 -5.36
CA LEU A 15 15.17 7.32 -5.88
C LEU A 15 16.05 8.13 -4.91
N PRO A 16 17.18 7.57 -4.43
CA PRO A 16 18.11 8.32 -3.60
C PRO A 16 18.62 9.58 -4.31
N GLU A 17 18.76 10.66 -3.55
CA GLU A 17 19.19 11.97 -4.05
C GLU A 17 20.53 11.91 -4.80
N ALA A 18 21.48 11.11 -4.31
CA ALA A 18 22.78 10.92 -4.98
C ALA A 18 22.63 10.29 -6.38
N GLU A 19 21.71 9.33 -6.56
CA GLU A 19 21.44 8.77 -7.88
C GLU A 19 20.75 9.79 -8.79
N ALA A 20 19.80 10.57 -8.27
CA ALA A 20 19.17 11.65 -9.02
C ALA A 20 20.20 12.70 -9.51
N GLN A 21 21.19 13.02 -8.67
CA GLN A 21 22.31 13.91 -9.04
C GLN A 21 23.23 13.31 -10.11
N ARG A 22 23.51 12.00 -10.05
CA ARG A 22 24.27 11.33 -11.11
C ARG A 22 23.49 11.33 -12.43
N ILE A 23 22.20 11.01 -12.39
CA ILE A 23 21.29 11.09 -13.55
C ILE A 23 21.30 12.50 -14.15
N ARG A 24 21.18 13.55 -13.33
CA ARG A 24 21.22 14.96 -13.76
C ARG A 24 22.46 15.29 -14.61
N ARG A 25 23.61 14.67 -14.34
CA ARG A 25 24.87 14.93 -15.05
C ARG A 25 24.89 14.36 -16.47
N HIS A 26 24.05 13.37 -16.77
CA HIS A 26 23.87 12.86 -18.13
C HIS A 26 23.00 13.77 -19.01
N LEU A 27 22.33 14.78 -18.44
CA LEU A 27 21.37 15.62 -19.16
C LEU A 27 21.98 16.98 -19.52
N VAL A 28 21.74 17.40 -20.76
CA VAL A 28 22.11 18.72 -21.27
C VAL A 28 20.83 19.49 -21.56
N TYR A 29 20.65 20.59 -20.84
CA TYR A 29 19.54 21.52 -21.04
C TYR A 29 20.02 22.70 -21.86
N GLY A 30 19.23 23.11 -22.85
CA GLY A 30 19.46 24.34 -23.60
C GLY A 30 18.97 25.58 -22.86
N ASP A 31 19.05 26.73 -23.52
CA ASP A 31 18.55 28.01 -22.98
C ASP A 31 17.02 28.15 -23.08
N ALA A 32 16.38 27.35 -23.93
CA ALA A 32 14.93 27.32 -24.11
C ALA A 32 14.24 26.43 -23.07
N ASP A 33 13.00 26.75 -22.74
CA ASP A 33 12.18 25.97 -21.80
C ASP A 33 11.97 24.54 -22.30
N PHE A 34 11.80 23.61 -21.35
CA PHE A 34 11.44 22.21 -21.60
C PHE A 34 10.31 21.80 -20.66
N CYS A 35 9.65 20.69 -21.00
CA CYS A 35 8.63 20.09 -20.13
C CYS A 35 9.09 18.70 -19.67
N ALA A 36 9.07 18.45 -18.36
CA ALA A 36 9.45 17.19 -17.76
C ALA A 36 8.28 16.57 -16.96
N LEU A 37 8.04 15.28 -17.15
CA LEU A 37 6.99 14.53 -16.46
C LEU A 37 7.58 13.47 -15.53
N ASP A 38 6.98 13.35 -14.34
CA ASP A 38 7.02 12.16 -13.51
C ASP A 38 5.58 11.62 -13.30
N PRO A 39 5.21 10.49 -13.93
CA PRO A 39 3.87 9.92 -13.83
C PRO A 39 3.58 9.22 -12.49
N CYS A 40 4.58 9.13 -11.61
CA CYS A 40 4.53 8.49 -10.31
C CYS A 40 5.39 9.28 -9.32
N ALA A 41 5.03 10.55 -9.14
CA ALA A 41 5.91 11.59 -8.62
C ALA A 41 6.45 11.36 -7.20
N GLY A 42 5.77 10.55 -6.39
CA GLY A 42 6.04 10.47 -4.96
C GLY A 42 6.00 11.87 -4.35
N GLU A 43 7.05 12.23 -3.61
CA GLU A 43 7.21 13.57 -3.01
C GLU A 43 7.76 14.62 -4.00
N GLY A 44 8.02 14.26 -5.26
CA GLY A 44 8.53 15.13 -6.32
C GLY A 44 10.04 15.45 -6.24
N GLN A 45 10.76 14.87 -5.28
CA GLN A 45 12.18 15.17 -5.04
C GLN A 45 13.08 14.75 -6.20
N ALA A 46 12.91 13.54 -6.73
CA ALA A 46 13.77 13.00 -7.78
C ALA A 46 13.72 13.85 -9.06
N LEU A 47 12.51 14.18 -9.56
CA LEU A 47 12.35 15.02 -10.73
C LEU A 47 12.93 16.43 -10.51
N ALA A 48 12.73 17.01 -9.33
CA ALA A 48 13.28 18.33 -8.99
C ALA A 48 14.81 18.33 -9.04
N THR A 49 15.46 17.29 -8.51
CA THR A 49 16.93 17.13 -8.57
C THR A 49 17.42 16.87 -9.99
N ILE A 50 16.75 15.99 -10.73
CA ILE A 50 17.10 15.64 -12.12
C ILE A 50 17.02 16.86 -13.04
N THR A 51 16.15 17.82 -12.74
CA THR A 51 15.93 19.03 -13.54
C THR A 51 16.59 20.29 -12.94
N ALA A 52 17.34 20.15 -11.85
CA ALA A 52 17.92 21.27 -11.13
C ALA A 52 18.86 22.12 -12.00
N GLY A 53 18.80 23.45 -11.82
CA GLY A 53 19.65 24.40 -12.54
C GLY A 53 19.32 24.58 -14.02
N ALA A 54 18.13 24.17 -14.46
CA ALA A 54 17.59 24.44 -15.79
C ALA A 54 16.20 25.08 -15.68
N ALA A 55 15.88 25.99 -16.60
CA ALA A 55 14.55 26.59 -16.70
C ALA A 55 13.63 25.63 -17.47
N GLY A 56 12.65 25.06 -16.78
CA GLY A 56 11.68 24.15 -17.39
C GLY A 56 10.51 23.87 -16.46
N HIS A 57 9.45 23.34 -17.05
CA HIS A 57 8.18 23.05 -16.39
C HIS A 57 8.14 21.58 -15.96
N ARG A 58 7.85 21.35 -14.69
CA ARG A 58 7.79 20.03 -14.05
C ARG A 58 6.34 19.65 -13.82
N TYR A 59 5.97 18.49 -14.30
CA TYR A 59 4.63 17.93 -14.19
C TYR A 59 4.71 16.64 -13.41
N GLY A 60 3.77 16.42 -12.52
CA GLY A 60 3.71 15.20 -11.72
C GLY A 60 2.30 14.62 -11.65
N ILE A 61 2.23 13.30 -11.51
CA ILE A 61 1.01 12.58 -11.15
C ILE A 61 1.32 11.71 -9.94
N GLU A 62 0.51 11.78 -8.89
CA GLU A 62 0.71 10.99 -7.67
C GLU A 62 -0.63 10.49 -7.12
N LEU A 63 -0.65 9.21 -6.73
CA LEU A 63 -1.85 8.53 -6.25
C LEU A 63 -2.08 8.71 -4.74
N ASP A 64 -1.05 8.99 -3.95
CA ASP A 64 -1.14 9.21 -2.49
C ASP A 64 -1.31 10.69 -2.14
N ALA A 65 -2.34 11.01 -1.34
CA ALA A 65 -2.68 12.39 -1.00
C ALA A 65 -1.53 13.15 -0.32
N ASN A 66 -0.85 12.51 0.65
CA ASN A 66 0.21 13.15 1.43
C ASN A 66 1.45 13.41 0.57
N ARG A 67 1.83 12.45 -0.26
CA ARG A 67 2.95 12.62 -1.21
C ARG A 67 2.61 13.64 -2.28
N ALA A 68 1.38 13.62 -2.78
CA ALA A 68 0.91 14.60 -3.74
C ALA A 68 1.00 16.02 -3.16
N GLU A 69 0.50 16.25 -1.95
CA GLU A 69 0.61 17.55 -1.27
C GLU A 69 2.06 18.05 -1.20
N GLN A 70 3.01 17.18 -0.85
CA GLN A 70 4.43 17.52 -0.84
C GLN A 70 4.97 17.83 -2.25
N ALA A 71 4.61 17.03 -3.26
CA ALA A 71 5.07 17.21 -4.63
C ALA A 71 4.56 18.50 -5.28
N ARG A 72 3.41 19.05 -4.84
CA ARG A 72 2.88 20.34 -5.34
C ARG A 72 3.86 21.49 -5.15
N THR A 73 4.71 21.44 -4.12
CA THR A 73 5.70 22.48 -3.85
C THR A 73 6.90 22.43 -4.80
N ARG A 74 7.07 21.32 -5.55
CA ARG A 74 8.22 21.04 -6.42
C ARG A 74 7.87 20.92 -7.90
N THR A 75 6.58 21.03 -8.24
CA THR A 75 6.04 20.86 -9.59
C THR A 75 5.22 22.09 -9.99
N ASP A 76 5.21 22.39 -11.28
CA ASP A 76 4.40 23.47 -11.87
C ASP A 76 2.93 23.06 -12.00
N GLN A 77 2.69 21.78 -12.30
CA GLN A 77 1.36 21.18 -12.25
C GLN A 77 1.45 19.77 -11.64
N LEU A 78 0.60 19.51 -10.66
CA LEU A 78 0.44 18.17 -10.06
C LEU A 78 -1.01 17.72 -10.12
N ILE A 79 -1.22 16.54 -10.70
CA ILE A 79 -2.48 15.81 -10.58
C ILE A 79 -2.39 14.84 -9.41
N TYR A 80 -3.35 14.95 -8.50
CA TYR A 80 -3.60 13.93 -7.49
C TYR A 80 -4.61 12.92 -8.05
N GLY A 81 -4.18 11.67 -8.24
CA GLY A 81 -4.99 10.62 -8.85
C GLY A 81 -4.14 9.55 -9.54
N SER A 82 -4.82 8.60 -10.19
CA SER A 82 -4.16 7.55 -10.97
C SER A 82 -3.58 8.10 -12.27
N CYS A 83 -2.33 7.76 -12.59
CA CYS A 83 -1.74 8.09 -13.89
C CYS A 83 -2.57 7.54 -15.06
N PHE A 84 -3.24 6.41 -14.88
CA PHE A 84 -4.04 5.79 -15.94
C PHE A 84 -5.35 6.52 -16.23
N ASP A 85 -5.76 7.44 -15.33
CA ASP A 85 -6.93 8.31 -15.48
C ASP A 85 -6.54 9.72 -15.96
N VAL A 86 -5.27 9.96 -16.24
CA VAL A 86 -4.76 11.24 -16.77
C VAL A 86 -4.58 11.13 -18.27
N ASP A 87 -5.07 12.14 -18.98
CA ASP A 87 -4.82 12.32 -20.40
C ASP A 87 -3.87 13.50 -20.65
N CYS A 88 -2.99 13.30 -21.62
CA CYS A 88 -2.08 14.31 -22.13
C CYS A 88 -1.98 14.19 -23.65
N ARG A 89 -1.81 15.34 -24.32
CA ARG A 89 -1.54 15.37 -25.76
C ARG A 89 -0.26 14.58 -26.06
N ALA A 90 -0.29 13.75 -27.10
CA ALA A 90 0.90 13.01 -27.54
C ALA A 90 2.05 13.96 -27.91
N GLU A 91 3.28 13.51 -27.70
CA GLU A 91 4.51 14.24 -28.05
C GLU A 91 4.64 15.63 -27.40
N SER A 92 4.20 15.77 -26.14
CA SER A 92 4.21 17.03 -25.38
C SER A 92 5.46 17.22 -24.52
N PHE A 93 5.99 16.16 -23.91
CA PHE A 93 7.10 16.27 -22.97
C PHE A 93 8.45 16.12 -23.65
N SER A 94 9.45 16.84 -23.14
CA SER A 94 10.86 16.74 -23.52
C SER A 94 11.62 15.69 -22.73
N LEU A 95 11.22 15.50 -21.47
CA LEU A 95 11.84 14.57 -20.53
C LEU A 95 10.74 13.76 -19.84
N LEU A 96 10.92 12.45 -19.79
CA LEU A 96 10.05 11.54 -19.05
C LEU A 96 10.92 10.79 -18.05
N TYR A 97 10.73 11.08 -16.77
CA TYR A 97 11.34 10.34 -15.67
C TYR A 97 10.30 9.40 -15.10
N GLU A 98 10.62 8.11 -15.03
CA GLU A 98 9.72 7.10 -14.47
C GLU A 98 10.45 6.27 -13.43
N ASN A 99 9.90 6.24 -12.23
CA ASN A 99 10.27 5.28 -11.19
C ASN A 99 8.99 4.61 -10.66
N PRO A 100 8.32 3.81 -11.51
CA PRO A 100 6.98 3.30 -11.23
C PRO A 100 6.98 2.39 -9.99
N PRO A 101 5.84 2.27 -9.29
CA PRO A 101 5.73 1.39 -8.14
C PRO A 101 6.02 -0.08 -8.53
N TYR A 102 6.78 -0.78 -7.68
CA TYR A 102 7.19 -2.16 -7.97
C TYR A 102 6.15 -3.17 -7.51
N ASP A 103 5.06 -3.26 -8.25
CA ASP A 103 3.98 -4.20 -7.98
C ASP A 103 3.36 -4.78 -9.26
N ASP A 104 2.52 -5.78 -9.06
CA ASP A 104 1.66 -6.33 -10.10
C ASP A 104 0.33 -5.55 -10.11
N ALA A 105 -0.18 -5.22 -11.30
CA ALA A 105 -1.51 -4.63 -11.42
C ALA A 105 -2.56 -5.65 -10.95
N MET A 106 -3.47 -5.25 -10.05
CA MET A 106 -4.60 -6.09 -9.66
C MET A 106 -5.46 -6.37 -10.89
N ARG A 107 -5.74 -7.65 -11.13
CA ARG A 107 -6.58 -8.10 -12.22
C ARG A 107 -7.42 -9.27 -11.73
N ASP A 108 -8.72 -9.22 -12.01
CA ASP A 108 -9.66 -10.24 -11.54
C ASP A 108 -9.47 -11.59 -12.25
N GLU A 109 -9.00 -11.60 -13.50
CA GLU A 109 -8.70 -12.82 -14.26
C GLU A 109 -7.48 -12.65 -15.21
N GLY A 110 -6.54 -13.61 -15.18
CA GLY A 110 -5.36 -13.68 -16.06
C GLY A 110 -4.01 -13.41 -15.36
N THR A 111 -2.92 -13.44 -16.13
CA THR A 111 -1.58 -13.13 -15.60
C THR A 111 -1.50 -11.64 -15.27
N ALA A 112 -1.20 -11.32 -14.01
CA ALA A 112 -1.04 -9.94 -13.55
C ALA A 112 0.11 -9.26 -14.33
N GLN A 113 -0.16 -8.08 -14.90
CA GLN A 113 0.83 -7.30 -15.63
C GLN A 113 1.64 -6.45 -14.66
N ARG A 114 2.91 -6.26 -15.00
CA ARG A 114 3.85 -5.50 -14.20
C ARG A 114 3.57 -4.01 -14.35
N LEU A 115 3.45 -3.28 -13.24
CA LEU A 115 3.17 -1.84 -13.29
C LEU A 115 4.26 -1.09 -14.07
N GLU A 116 5.52 -1.54 -14.00
CA GLU A 116 6.61 -0.92 -14.74
C GLU A 116 6.37 -0.90 -16.26
N GLU A 117 5.82 -1.99 -16.82
CA GLU A 117 5.47 -2.06 -18.25
C GLU A 117 4.24 -1.21 -18.57
N LEU A 118 3.24 -1.22 -17.69
CA LEU A 118 1.98 -0.50 -17.90
C LEU A 118 2.17 1.02 -17.89
N PHE A 119 2.96 1.53 -16.93
CA PHE A 119 3.32 2.95 -16.88
C PHE A 119 4.03 3.34 -18.18
N LEU A 120 5.10 2.63 -18.54
CA LEU A 120 5.84 2.91 -19.78
C LEU A 120 4.94 2.84 -21.02
N GLN A 121 4.04 1.86 -21.12
CA GLN A 121 3.09 1.70 -22.24
C GLN A 121 2.07 2.84 -22.33
N HIS A 122 1.68 3.38 -21.17
CA HIS A 122 0.74 4.48 -21.09
C HIS A 122 1.40 5.80 -21.50
N THR A 123 2.57 6.10 -20.97
CA THR A 123 3.21 7.43 -20.98
C THR A 123 4.19 7.66 -22.14
N TYR A 124 4.81 6.62 -22.73
CA TYR A 124 5.86 6.80 -23.76
C TYR A 124 5.41 7.64 -24.97
N ARG A 125 4.10 7.66 -25.23
CA ARG A 125 3.46 8.42 -26.32
C ARG A 125 3.41 9.93 -26.04
N TRP A 126 3.48 10.32 -24.77
CA TRP A 126 3.51 11.73 -24.36
C TRP A 126 4.90 12.34 -24.51
N LEU A 127 5.95 11.52 -24.57
CA LEU A 127 7.31 11.97 -24.85
C LEU A 127 7.48 12.28 -26.35
N LYS A 128 7.98 13.47 -26.68
CA LYS A 128 8.19 13.93 -28.06
C LYS A 128 9.36 13.20 -28.74
N PRO A 129 9.38 13.11 -30.08
CA PRO A 129 10.57 12.66 -30.81
C PRO A 129 11.81 13.46 -30.42
N GLY A 130 12.92 12.77 -30.15
CA GLY A 130 14.14 13.37 -29.60
C GLY A 130 14.11 13.63 -28.10
N GLY A 131 12.97 13.48 -27.43
CA GLY A 131 12.85 13.56 -25.98
C GLY A 131 13.57 12.41 -25.27
N VAL A 132 13.93 12.64 -24.02
CA VAL A 132 14.74 11.71 -23.21
C VAL A 132 13.84 10.95 -22.23
N LEU A 133 13.97 9.63 -22.21
CA LEU A 133 13.42 8.74 -21.18
C LEU A 133 14.50 8.44 -20.15
N ILE A 134 14.11 8.50 -18.88
CA ILE A 134 14.88 8.03 -17.73
C ILE A 134 13.97 7.06 -16.98
N LEU A 135 14.19 5.76 -17.17
CA LEU A 135 13.37 4.72 -16.58
C LEU A 135 14.14 3.98 -15.49
N VAL A 136 13.72 4.14 -14.24
CA VAL A 136 14.28 3.48 -13.05
C VAL A 136 13.41 2.28 -12.69
N ILE A 137 13.94 1.08 -12.94
CA ILE A 137 13.23 -0.18 -12.73
C ILE A 137 14.16 -1.25 -12.17
N PRO A 138 13.64 -2.28 -11.48
CA PRO A 138 14.43 -3.45 -11.14
C PRO A 138 14.97 -4.11 -12.42
N VAL A 139 16.21 -4.57 -12.40
CA VAL A 139 16.88 -5.15 -13.58
C VAL A 139 16.14 -6.35 -14.19
N SER A 140 15.32 -7.07 -13.41
CA SER A 140 14.45 -8.15 -13.90
C SER A 140 13.38 -7.65 -14.88
N GLN A 141 12.96 -6.40 -14.74
CA GLN A 141 11.88 -5.78 -15.53
C GLN A 141 12.38 -5.24 -16.86
N LEU A 142 13.71 -5.15 -17.05
CA LEU A 142 14.32 -4.67 -18.29
C LEU A 142 13.88 -5.50 -19.51
N ALA A 143 13.77 -6.82 -19.35
CA ALA A 143 13.31 -7.70 -20.42
C ALA A 143 11.83 -7.48 -20.77
N VAL A 144 11.00 -7.20 -19.76
CA VAL A 144 9.54 -6.95 -19.92
C VAL A 144 9.33 -5.63 -20.66
N CYS A 145 9.95 -4.55 -20.17
CA CYS A 145 9.91 -3.23 -20.82
C CYS A 145 10.61 -3.23 -22.20
N GLY A 146 11.47 -4.21 -22.46
CA GLY A 146 12.28 -4.34 -23.67
C GLY A 146 11.49 -4.31 -24.98
N ASN A 147 10.22 -4.72 -24.97
CA ASN A 147 9.34 -4.64 -26.13
C ASN A 147 9.08 -3.21 -26.58
N ILE A 148 8.80 -2.31 -25.62
CA ILE A 148 8.55 -0.90 -25.89
C ILE A 148 9.88 -0.20 -26.15
N LEU A 149 10.90 -0.47 -25.32
CA LEU A 149 12.23 0.13 -25.42
C LEU A 149 12.86 -0.09 -26.80
N SER A 150 12.87 -1.33 -27.30
CA SER A 150 13.50 -1.69 -28.59
C SER A 150 12.87 -1.00 -29.80
N VAL A 151 11.58 -0.70 -29.75
CA VAL A 151 10.83 -0.12 -30.88
C VAL A 151 10.73 1.41 -30.78
N GLN A 152 10.49 1.94 -29.58
CA GLN A 152 10.16 3.35 -29.39
C GLN A 152 11.38 4.22 -29.10
N PHE A 153 12.51 3.62 -28.72
CA PHE A 153 13.70 4.34 -28.25
C PHE A 153 14.98 3.92 -29.01
N LYS A 154 15.94 4.84 -29.03
CA LYS A 154 17.30 4.68 -29.56
C LYS A 154 18.30 5.22 -28.55
N ASP A 155 19.59 5.06 -28.82
CA ASP A 155 20.65 5.59 -27.97
C ASP A 155 20.52 5.13 -26.50
N ILE A 156 20.17 3.84 -26.34
CA ILE A 156 19.80 3.28 -25.04
C ILE A 156 21.06 2.89 -24.26
N GLU A 157 21.17 3.39 -23.04
CA GLU A 157 22.19 2.99 -22.07
C GLU A 157 21.54 2.52 -20.78
N VAL A 158 22.13 1.51 -20.15
CA VAL A 158 21.59 0.88 -18.94
C VAL A 158 22.69 0.80 -17.91
N PHE A 159 22.45 1.41 -16.76
CA PHE A 159 23.37 1.44 -15.63
C PHE A 159 22.74 0.83 -14.40
N ARG A 160 23.52 0.13 -13.58
CA ARG A 160 23.10 -0.27 -12.24
C ARG A 160 23.30 0.89 -11.27
N LEU A 161 22.33 1.09 -10.38
CA LEU A 161 22.44 2.06 -9.30
C LEU A 161 23.28 1.48 -8.15
N SER A 162 23.96 2.34 -7.41
CA SER A 162 24.96 1.99 -6.40
C SER A 162 24.54 2.33 -4.97
N GLU A 163 23.62 3.27 -4.76
CA GLU A 163 23.15 3.62 -3.43
C GLU A 163 22.51 2.40 -2.72
N PRO A 164 22.70 2.22 -1.41
CA PRO A 164 22.30 1.01 -0.70
C PRO A 164 20.82 0.64 -0.86
N GLU A 165 19.91 1.63 -0.83
CA GLU A 165 18.49 1.40 -1.06
C GLU A 165 18.23 0.88 -2.47
N SER A 166 18.87 1.46 -3.47
CA SER A 166 18.71 1.06 -4.87
C SER A 166 19.33 -0.31 -5.17
N ALA A 167 20.50 -0.59 -4.61
CA ALA A 167 21.19 -1.87 -4.73
C ALA A 167 20.37 -3.00 -4.12
N ARG A 168 19.70 -2.77 -2.97
CA ARG A 168 18.82 -3.75 -2.32
C ARG A 168 17.71 -4.25 -3.24
N TYR A 169 17.16 -3.38 -4.09
CA TYR A 169 16.11 -3.71 -5.05
C TYR A 169 16.64 -4.02 -6.46
N LYS A 170 17.98 -4.06 -6.63
CA LYS A 170 18.64 -4.25 -7.93
C LYS A 170 18.13 -3.27 -8.98
N GLN A 171 17.93 -2.01 -8.57
CA GLN A 171 17.47 -0.96 -9.46
C GLN A 171 18.52 -0.65 -10.51
N THR A 172 18.03 -0.38 -11.71
CA THR A 172 18.80 0.10 -12.85
C THR A 172 18.13 1.34 -13.40
N VAL A 173 18.93 2.24 -13.97
CA VAL A 173 18.42 3.35 -14.79
C VAL A 173 18.66 3.04 -16.25
N VAL A 174 17.62 3.23 -17.05
CA VAL A 174 17.67 3.16 -18.51
C VAL A 174 17.52 4.57 -19.05
N PHE A 175 18.53 5.02 -19.79
CA PHE A 175 18.43 6.22 -20.62
C PHE A 175 18.01 5.81 -22.02
N GLY A 176 17.17 6.61 -22.68
CA GLY A 176 16.84 6.39 -24.08
C GLY A 176 16.27 7.64 -24.75
N VAL A 177 16.54 7.79 -26.05
CA VAL A 177 15.99 8.89 -26.86
C VAL A 177 14.80 8.40 -27.65
N ARG A 178 13.68 9.13 -27.57
CA ARG A 178 12.45 8.81 -28.27
C ARG A 178 12.65 8.87 -29.78
N ARG A 179 12.39 7.77 -30.48
CA ARG A 179 12.42 7.72 -31.95
C ARG A 179 11.26 8.51 -32.55
N SER A 180 11.54 9.19 -33.65
CA SER A 180 10.52 9.73 -34.56
C SER A 180 9.78 8.61 -35.28
N ARG A 181 8.58 8.92 -35.82
CA ARG A 181 7.81 7.98 -36.65
C ARG A 181 8.63 7.44 -37.83
N ARG A 182 9.35 8.31 -38.54
CA ARG A 182 10.19 7.95 -39.69
C ARG A 182 11.32 6.99 -39.31
N GLU A 183 11.92 7.15 -38.14
CA GLU A 183 12.94 6.21 -37.66
C GLU A 183 12.35 4.85 -37.32
N ARG A 184 11.15 4.80 -36.73
CA ARG A 184 10.45 3.55 -36.43
C ARG A 184 10.07 2.79 -37.71
N GLU A 185 9.59 3.48 -38.73
CA GLU A 185 9.24 2.89 -40.02
C GLU A 185 10.45 2.29 -40.76
N ARG A 186 11.68 2.70 -40.40
CA ARG A 186 12.93 2.18 -40.95
C ARG A 186 13.58 1.09 -40.09
N LEU A 187 13.04 0.81 -38.90
CA LEU A 187 13.58 -0.22 -38.03
C LEU A 187 13.44 -1.59 -38.69
N GLN A 188 14.55 -2.31 -38.71
CA GLN A 188 14.53 -3.69 -39.19
C GLN A 188 14.16 -4.63 -38.03
N GLU A 189 13.42 -5.69 -38.34
CA GLU A 189 13.05 -6.71 -37.35
C GLU A 189 14.28 -7.32 -36.65
N ARG A 190 15.40 -7.43 -37.37
CA ARG A 190 16.68 -7.89 -36.81
C ARG A 190 17.21 -6.96 -35.71
N GLU A 191 17.08 -5.65 -35.88
CA GLU A 191 17.52 -4.66 -34.88
C GLU A 191 16.65 -4.74 -33.62
N ILE A 192 15.32 -4.83 -33.80
CA ILE A 192 14.37 -4.98 -32.69
C ILE A 192 14.67 -6.27 -31.92
N SER A 193 14.86 -7.38 -32.64
CA SER A 193 15.17 -8.69 -32.06
C SER A 193 16.50 -8.69 -31.31
N TRP A 194 17.51 -8.02 -31.85
CA TRP A 194 18.80 -7.86 -31.21
C TRP A 194 18.67 -7.11 -29.87
N TRP A 195 17.97 -5.98 -29.85
CA TRP A 195 17.74 -5.22 -28.61
C TRP A 195 16.95 -6.02 -27.58
N ARG A 196 15.89 -6.75 -27.98
CA ARG A 196 15.14 -7.63 -27.07
C ARG A 196 16.03 -8.70 -26.44
N LEU A 197 16.87 -9.35 -27.25
CA LEU A 197 17.83 -10.33 -26.75
C LEU A 197 18.83 -9.69 -25.79
N GLU A 198 19.33 -8.51 -26.11
CA GLU A 198 20.30 -7.78 -25.29
C GLU A 198 19.71 -7.35 -23.94
N PHE A 199 18.47 -6.85 -23.91
CA PHE A 199 17.75 -6.59 -22.66
C PHE A 199 17.54 -7.86 -21.84
N GLY A 200 17.20 -8.98 -22.48
CA GLY A 200 17.11 -10.28 -21.83
C GLY A 200 18.45 -10.77 -21.25
N ARG A 201 19.56 -10.53 -21.94
CA ARG A 201 20.92 -10.85 -21.45
C ARG A 201 21.30 -10.00 -20.26
N LYS A 202 21.13 -8.68 -20.35
CA LYS A 202 21.40 -7.71 -19.27
C LYS A 202 20.56 -8.02 -18.03
N SER A 203 19.28 -8.34 -18.22
CA SER A 203 18.36 -8.71 -17.13
C SER A 203 18.82 -9.94 -16.34
N ARG A 204 19.44 -10.92 -17.02
CA ARG A 204 19.96 -12.14 -16.40
C ARG A 204 21.36 -12.00 -15.79
N ASN A 205 22.12 -10.98 -16.16
CA ASN A 205 23.47 -10.74 -15.67
C ASN A 205 23.65 -9.28 -15.21
N PRO A 206 23.01 -8.90 -14.09
CA PRO A 206 23.01 -7.51 -13.62
C PRO A 206 24.39 -7.03 -13.18
N ASP A 207 25.27 -7.91 -12.71
CA ASP A 207 26.61 -7.55 -12.23
C ASP A 207 27.54 -7.10 -13.38
N ALA A 208 27.21 -7.48 -14.61
CA ALA A 208 27.92 -7.02 -15.80
C ALA A 208 27.49 -5.61 -16.27
N LEU A 209 26.45 -5.03 -15.67
CA LEU A 209 26.05 -3.66 -16.00
C LEU A 209 27.04 -2.64 -15.40
N PRO A 210 27.39 -1.58 -16.16
CA PRO A 210 28.20 -0.49 -15.63
C PRO A 210 27.45 0.20 -14.49
N VAL A 211 28.20 0.68 -13.49
CA VAL A 211 27.66 1.50 -12.40
C VAL A 211 27.35 2.89 -12.93
N LEU A 212 26.23 3.47 -12.51
CA LEU A 212 26.00 4.89 -12.72
C LEU A 212 27.00 5.68 -11.86
N THR A 213 27.97 6.34 -12.50
CA THR A 213 29.01 7.08 -11.78
C THR A 213 28.79 8.59 -11.84
N ASP A 214 29.67 9.32 -11.17
CA ASP A 214 29.66 10.77 -11.18
C ASP A 214 30.04 11.38 -12.54
N ARG A 215 30.67 10.60 -13.42
CA ARG A 215 31.12 11.03 -14.74
C ARG A 215 30.23 10.40 -15.82
N PRO A 216 29.51 11.21 -16.61
CA PRO A 216 28.65 10.67 -17.66
C PRO A 216 29.48 10.16 -18.84
N ASP A 217 29.25 8.93 -19.26
CA ASP A 217 29.85 8.36 -20.48
C ASP A 217 29.20 8.95 -21.75
N ARG A 218 27.92 9.32 -21.65
CA ARG A 218 27.12 9.93 -22.72
C ARG A 218 26.25 11.05 -22.15
N LEU A 219 26.10 12.08 -22.97
CA LEU A 219 25.21 13.21 -22.71
C LEU A 219 23.94 13.12 -23.57
N TYR A 220 22.81 13.46 -22.98
CA TYR A 220 21.48 13.44 -23.59
C TYR A 220 20.92 14.86 -23.64
N PRO A 221 20.82 15.47 -24.83
CA PRO A 221 20.22 16.79 -24.98
C PRO A 221 18.69 16.69 -24.79
N VAL A 222 18.16 17.50 -23.87
CA VAL A 222 16.72 17.62 -23.63
C VAL A 222 16.16 18.67 -24.60
N PRO A 223 15.21 18.31 -25.48
CA PRO A 223 14.68 19.25 -26.48
C PRO A 223 13.81 20.33 -25.84
N GLU A 224 13.68 21.48 -26.51
CA GLU A 224 12.76 22.55 -26.08
C GLU A 224 11.29 22.08 -26.13
N ALA A 225 10.43 22.62 -25.26
CA ALA A 225 8.99 22.44 -25.31
C ALA A 225 8.26 23.58 -24.61
N ALA A 226 7.14 24.01 -25.18
CA ALA A 226 6.24 24.95 -24.54
C ALA A 226 5.45 24.27 -23.41
N PRO A 227 5.02 25.04 -22.38
CA PRO A 227 4.11 24.55 -21.35
C PRO A 227 2.88 23.86 -21.94
N ILE A 228 2.39 22.85 -21.23
CA ILE A 228 1.19 22.11 -21.58
C ILE A 228 0.29 21.95 -20.35
N GLU A 229 -0.90 21.38 -20.54
CA GLU A 229 -1.83 21.09 -19.47
C GLU A 229 -2.09 19.58 -19.42
N LEU A 230 -1.89 18.98 -18.24
CA LEU A 230 -2.38 17.65 -17.94
C LEU A 230 -3.86 17.70 -17.55
N VAL A 231 -4.64 16.74 -18.03
CA VAL A 231 -6.09 16.67 -17.76
C VAL A 231 -6.41 15.39 -17.00
N HIS A 232 -6.89 15.52 -15.77
CA HIS A 232 -7.44 14.38 -15.02
C HIS A 232 -8.87 14.08 -15.49
N ARG A 233 -9.11 12.85 -15.97
CA ARG A 233 -10.43 12.37 -16.40
C ARG A 233 -11.06 11.37 -15.44
N GLY A 234 -10.32 10.97 -14.40
CA GLY A 234 -10.85 10.14 -13.32
C GLY A 234 -11.87 10.88 -12.48
N LEU A 235 -12.60 10.11 -11.66
CA LEU A 235 -13.45 10.68 -10.63
C LEU A 235 -12.57 11.25 -9.51
N PRO A 236 -12.81 12.48 -9.03
CA PRO A 236 -12.09 13.01 -7.87
C PRO A 236 -12.66 12.37 -6.60
N VAL A 237 -12.28 11.11 -6.34
CA VAL A 237 -12.91 10.26 -5.31
C VAL A 237 -12.87 10.91 -3.93
N ASP A 238 -11.74 11.51 -3.54
CA ASP A 238 -11.60 12.18 -2.24
C ASP A 238 -12.51 13.40 -2.12
N GLU A 239 -12.59 14.23 -3.17
CA GLU A 239 -13.52 15.37 -3.19
C GLU A 239 -14.96 14.89 -3.16
N ILE A 240 -15.26 13.80 -3.87
CA ILE A 240 -16.57 13.15 -3.80
C ILE A 240 -16.84 12.67 -2.38
N GLU A 241 -15.89 12.00 -1.71
CA GLU A 241 -16.01 11.49 -0.34
C GLU A 241 -16.28 12.61 0.67
N ASP A 242 -15.55 13.72 0.57
CA ASP A 242 -15.77 14.91 1.40
C ASP A 242 -17.15 15.54 1.19
N LEU A 243 -17.69 15.44 -0.03
CA LEU A 243 -19.00 15.96 -0.41
C LEU A 243 -20.15 14.97 -0.16
N LEU A 244 -19.87 13.67 -0.06
CA LEU A 244 -20.88 12.60 0.10
C LEU A 244 -21.79 12.87 1.31
N PRO A 245 -21.31 13.18 2.52
CA PRO A 245 -22.16 13.46 3.67
C PRO A 245 -23.18 14.59 3.46
N LYS A 246 -22.84 15.56 2.59
CA LYS A 246 -23.70 16.71 2.25
C LYS A 246 -24.72 16.37 1.16
N SER A 247 -24.52 15.29 0.40
CA SER A 247 -25.37 14.89 -0.70
C SER A 247 -26.77 14.45 -0.23
N PRO A 248 -27.86 15.00 -0.82
CA PRO A 248 -29.22 14.51 -0.57
C PRO A 248 -29.38 13.02 -0.92
N ALA A 249 -28.74 12.57 -2.01
CA ALA A 249 -28.78 11.17 -2.42
C ALA A 249 -28.11 10.27 -1.39
N TYR A 250 -26.93 10.66 -0.90
CA TYR A 250 -26.24 9.93 0.17
C TYR A 250 -27.07 9.89 1.46
N ARG A 251 -27.75 10.98 1.85
CA ARG A 251 -28.64 11.00 3.03
C ARG A 251 -29.82 10.04 2.91
N GLN A 252 -30.39 9.89 1.71
CA GLN A 252 -31.47 8.93 1.46
C GLN A 252 -30.95 7.49 1.45
N ALA A 253 -29.86 7.24 0.72
CA ALA A 253 -29.21 5.95 0.65
C ALA A 253 -28.74 5.48 2.03
N ARG A 254 -28.19 6.39 2.86
CA ARG A 254 -27.68 6.06 4.19
C ARG A 254 -28.75 5.43 5.08
N ARG A 255 -30.00 5.87 4.97
CA ARG A 255 -31.14 5.34 5.76
C ARG A 255 -31.53 3.92 5.38
N ILE A 256 -31.17 3.48 4.17
CA ILE A 256 -31.47 2.16 3.63
C ILE A 256 -30.27 1.23 3.82
N LEU A 257 -29.07 1.72 3.51
CA LEU A 257 -27.85 0.94 3.46
C LEU A 257 -27.18 0.74 4.83
N PHE A 258 -27.34 1.68 5.74
CA PHE A 258 -26.78 1.58 7.09
C PHE A 258 -27.91 1.41 8.10
N ALA A 259 -27.71 0.46 9.03
CA ALA A 259 -28.55 0.36 10.21
C ALA A 259 -28.53 1.71 10.97
N ALA A 260 -29.67 2.11 11.52
CA ALA A 260 -29.70 3.27 12.40
C ALA A 260 -28.72 3.02 13.57
N GLU A 261 -27.79 3.96 13.81
CA GLU A 261 -26.96 3.92 15.02
C GLU A 261 -27.91 3.97 16.22
N SER A 262 -28.00 2.86 16.96
CA SER A 262 -28.72 2.78 18.22
C SER A 262 -27.92 3.52 19.29
N HIS A 263 -28.03 4.85 19.32
CA HIS A 263 -27.55 5.65 20.44
C HIS A 263 -28.52 5.52 21.61
N GLU A 264 -28.42 4.41 22.33
CA GLU A 264 -29.12 4.19 23.59
C GLU A 264 -28.47 5.07 24.66
N ARG A 265 -29.07 6.24 24.90
CA ARG A 265 -28.68 7.13 26.00
C ARG A 265 -29.58 6.86 27.20
N GLY A 266 -29.00 6.32 28.27
CA GLY A 266 -29.69 6.15 29.55
C GLY A 266 -28.70 5.93 30.68
N ARG A 267 -28.94 6.57 31.83
CA ARG A 267 -28.27 6.20 33.08
C ARG A 267 -29.19 5.21 33.79
N PRO A 268 -28.78 3.94 33.97
CA PRO A 268 -29.56 2.97 34.72
C PRO A 268 -29.94 3.54 36.09
N VAL A 269 -31.22 3.41 36.47
CA VAL A 269 -31.72 3.88 37.79
C VAL A 269 -31.04 3.11 38.93
N THR A 270 -30.58 1.88 38.65
CA THR A 270 -29.81 1.02 39.54
C THR A 270 -28.53 0.54 38.85
N PRO A 271 -27.45 0.23 39.59
CA PRO A 271 -26.25 -0.37 39.01
C PRO A 271 -26.56 -1.60 38.15
N LEU A 272 -25.85 -1.75 37.04
CA LEU A 272 -26.00 -2.92 36.16
C LEU A 272 -25.49 -4.17 36.88
N HIS A 273 -26.29 -5.24 36.87
CA HIS A 273 -25.83 -6.57 37.29
C HIS A 273 -24.97 -7.21 36.19
N GLN A 274 -24.13 -8.19 36.52
CA GLN A 274 -23.19 -8.83 35.58
C GLN A 274 -23.85 -9.31 34.27
N GLY A 275 -25.04 -9.92 34.35
CA GLY A 275 -25.79 -10.35 33.17
C GLY A 275 -26.21 -9.20 32.24
N HIS A 276 -26.53 -8.02 32.80
CA HIS A 276 -26.85 -6.84 31.98
C HIS A 276 -25.62 -6.31 31.26
N VAL A 277 -24.45 -6.33 31.92
CA VAL A 277 -23.18 -5.93 31.30
C VAL A 277 -22.84 -6.85 30.13
N ALA A 278 -23.03 -8.16 30.29
CA ALA A 278 -22.86 -9.11 29.20
C ALA A 278 -23.80 -8.82 28.02
N ILE A 279 -25.08 -8.52 28.28
CA ILE A 279 -26.04 -8.16 27.24
C ILE A 279 -25.63 -6.87 26.51
N CYS A 280 -25.17 -5.84 27.23
CA CYS A 280 -24.66 -4.61 26.63
C CYS A 280 -23.40 -4.85 25.79
N ALA A 281 -22.51 -5.75 26.22
CA ALA A 281 -21.34 -6.14 25.44
C ALA A 281 -21.74 -6.79 24.11
N VAL A 282 -22.58 -7.82 24.13
CA VAL A 282 -22.94 -8.60 22.92
C VAL A 282 -23.81 -7.83 21.93
N SER A 283 -24.48 -6.78 22.40
CA SER A 283 -25.27 -5.88 21.55
C SER A 283 -24.45 -4.73 20.96
N GLY A 284 -23.14 -4.68 21.23
CA GLY A 284 -22.25 -3.60 20.77
C GLY A 284 -22.45 -2.28 21.51
N MET A 285 -23.27 -2.25 22.58
CA MET A 285 -23.52 -1.03 23.36
C MET A 285 -22.31 -0.60 24.21
N LEU A 286 -21.37 -1.52 24.43
CA LEU A 286 -20.09 -1.24 25.09
C LEU A 286 -18.94 -1.01 24.10
N ASP A 287 -19.21 -0.95 22.79
CA ASP A 287 -18.19 -0.62 21.81
C ASP A 287 -17.79 0.85 21.95
N GLY A 288 -16.49 1.13 21.91
CA GLY A 288 -16.03 2.49 22.11
C GLY A 288 -14.55 2.63 22.38
N ILE A 289 -14.13 3.86 22.69
CA ILE A 289 -12.75 4.19 22.99
C ILE A 289 -12.54 4.09 24.51
N PHE A 290 -11.59 3.25 24.92
CA PHE A 290 -11.22 3.01 26.30
C PHE A 290 -9.73 3.27 26.52
N GLY A 291 -9.32 3.35 27.80
CA GLY A 291 -7.93 3.54 28.19
C GLY A 291 -7.39 4.96 28.00
N GLU A 292 -6.15 5.17 28.42
CA GLU A 292 -5.43 6.45 28.37
C GLU A 292 -3.98 6.22 27.91
N GLY A 293 -3.35 7.27 27.35
CA GLY A 293 -1.97 7.21 26.86
C GLY A 293 -1.75 6.09 25.84
N ASP A 294 -0.68 5.32 26.01
CA ASP A 294 -0.29 4.19 25.14
C ASP A 294 -1.27 3.01 25.21
N LEU A 295 -2.16 2.98 26.22
CA LEU A 295 -3.20 1.97 26.38
C LEU A 295 -4.55 2.44 25.85
N ARG A 296 -4.64 3.62 25.23
CA ARG A 296 -5.87 4.07 24.58
C ARG A 296 -6.16 3.20 23.36
N HIS A 297 -7.36 2.63 23.32
CA HIS A 297 -7.77 1.69 22.28
C HIS A 297 -9.26 1.79 21.94
N LEU A 298 -9.60 1.42 20.71
CA LEU A 298 -10.97 1.12 20.30
C LEU A 298 -11.27 -0.34 20.67
N ALA A 299 -12.36 -0.57 21.40
CA ALA A 299 -12.83 -1.90 21.78
C ALA A 299 -14.14 -2.22 21.04
N CYS A 300 -14.20 -3.41 20.44
CA CYS A 300 -15.35 -3.89 19.67
C CYS A 300 -15.68 -5.33 20.09
N TRP A 301 -16.87 -5.54 20.63
CA TRP A 301 -17.35 -6.84 21.08
C TRP A 301 -18.02 -7.61 19.94
N GLN A 302 -17.76 -8.91 19.87
CA GLN A 302 -18.36 -9.78 18.86
C GLN A 302 -18.84 -11.10 19.50
N ALA A 303 -19.98 -11.57 19.03
CA ALA A 303 -20.45 -12.92 19.29
C ALA A 303 -19.85 -13.87 18.25
N VAL A 304 -19.12 -14.87 18.71
CA VAL A 304 -18.49 -15.89 17.87
C VAL A 304 -19.22 -17.21 18.09
N LYS A 305 -19.75 -17.79 17.02
CA LYS A 305 -20.32 -19.13 17.07
C LYS A 305 -19.19 -20.16 17.10
N THR A 306 -19.15 -20.96 18.15
CA THR A 306 -18.22 -22.08 18.35
C THR A 306 -19.02 -23.37 18.26
N ILE A 307 -18.46 -24.39 17.62
CA ILE A 307 -19.07 -25.72 17.54
C ILE A 307 -18.23 -26.65 18.38
N LEU A 308 -18.77 -27.10 19.51
CA LEU A 308 -18.15 -28.11 20.34
C LEU A 308 -18.51 -29.49 19.81
N ARG A 309 -17.51 -30.27 19.42
CA ARG A 309 -17.67 -31.68 19.07
C ARG A 309 -17.29 -32.53 20.27
N LEU A 310 -18.25 -33.30 20.76
CA LEU A 310 -18.04 -34.27 21.83
C LEU A 310 -18.15 -35.66 21.21
N GLU A 311 -17.08 -36.44 21.29
CA GLU A 311 -17.06 -37.83 20.86
C GLU A 311 -17.20 -38.71 22.10
N GLU A 312 -18.31 -39.45 22.18
CA GLU A 312 -18.53 -40.48 23.21
C GLU A 312 -18.49 -41.83 22.52
N GLU A 313 -17.56 -42.70 22.91
CA GLU A 313 -17.51 -44.09 22.44
C GLU A 313 -18.20 -44.99 23.47
N ASP A 314 -19.20 -45.74 23.05
CA ASP A 314 -19.92 -46.67 23.94
C ASP A 314 -19.17 -48.01 24.11
N ASP A 315 -19.63 -48.82 25.06
CA ASP A 315 -19.02 -50.12 25.39
C ASP A 315 -19.13 -51.16 24.25
N GLU A 316 -19.90 -50.85 23.19
CA GLU A 316 -20.05 -51.66 21.97
C GLU A 316 -19.18 -51.15 20.80
N GLY A 317 -18.39 -50.09 21.02
CA GLY A 317 -17.45 -49.52 20.05
C GLY A 317 -18.09 -48.55 19.04
N VAL A 318 -19.28 -48.02 19.34
CA VAL A 318 -19.95 -47.01 18.51
C VAL A 318 -19.59 -45.61 18.99
N THR A 319 -18.87 -44.86 18.15
CA THR A 319 -18.56 -43.45 18.41
C THR A 319 -19.75 -42.56 18.06
N THR A 320 -20.37 -41.95 19.07
CA THR A 320 -21.41 -40.93 18.90
C THR A 320 -20.76 -39.55 18.93
N ILE A 321 -20.78 -38.85 17.79
CA ILE A 321 -20.32 -37.47 17.67
C ILE A 321 -21.50 -36.53 17.92
N ARG A 322 -21.49 -35.80 19.04
CA ARG A 322 -22.45 -34.75 19.35
C ARG A 322 -21.85 -33.40 19.04
N GLU A 323 -22.44 -32.69 18.07
CA GLU A 323 -22.12 -31.30 17.81
C GLU A 323 -23.04 -30.39 18.63
N LYS A 324 -22.46 -29.53 19.46
CA LYS A 324 -23.18 -28.51 20.22
C LYS A 324 -22.72 -27.13 19.78
N GLU A 325 -23.66 -26.36 19.25
CA GLU A 325 -23.41 -24.95 18.94
C GLU A 325 -23.44 -24.13 20.23
N GLN A 326 -22.38 -23.35 20.46
CA GLN A 326 -22.26 -22.42 21.57
C GLN A 326 -21.84 -21.06 21.03
N PHE A 327 -22.52 -20.00 21.44
CA PHE A 327 -22.06 -18.63 21.18
C PHE A 327 -21.11 -18.23 22.31
N SER A 328 -19.86 -17.94 21.94
CA SER A 328 -18.85 -17.34 22.80
C SER A 328 -18.68 -15.86 22.46
N HIS A 329 -17.95 -15.13 23.29
CA HIS A 329 -17.72 -13.70 23.11
C HIS A 329 -16.23 -13.43 22.95
N CYS A 330 -15.89 -12.59 21.97
CA CYS A 330 -14.56 -12.04 21.86
C CYS A 330 -14.61 -10.51 21.89
N LEU A 331 -13.52 -9.92 22.39
CA LEU A 331 -13.31 -8.48 22.41
C LEU A 331 -12.07 -8.16 21.58
N ASN A 332 -12.28 -7.44 20.48
CA ASN A 332 -11.22 -6.96 19.62
C ASN A 332 -10.78 -5.57 20.09
N LEU A 333 -9.47 -5.37 20.23
CA LEU A 333 -8.85 -4.13 20.63
C LEU A 333 -7.97 -3.60 19.49
N LEU A 334 -8.05 -2.30 19.21
CA LEU A 334 -7.15 -1.58 18.29
C LEU A 334 -6.54 -0.39 19.04
N PHE A 335 -5.24 -0.43 19.28
CA PHE A 335 -4.48 0.61 19.96
C PHE A 335 -4.09 1.75 19.01
N MET A 336 -3.80 2.92 19.58
CA MET A 336 -3.40 4.12 18.82
C MET A 336 -2.16 3.94 17.94
N ASP A 337 -1.26 3.03 18.30
CA ASP A 337 -0.05 2.70 17.54
C ASP A 337 -0.27 1.62 16.47
N GLY A 338 -1.52 1.19 16.26
CA GLY A 338 -1.90 0.18 15.28
C GLY A 338 -1.76 -1.26 15.76
N ARG A 339 -1.33 -1.52 17.01
CA ARG A 339 -1.38 -2.87 17.58
C ARG A 339 -2.83 -3.33 17.73
N THR A 340 -3.06 -4.63 17.55
CA THR A 340 -4.37 -5.25 17.78
C THR A 340 -4.28 -6.39 18.79
N ALA A 341 -5.36 -6.65 19.51
CA ALA A 341 -5.48 -7.80 20.41
C ALA A 341 -6.90 -8.37 20.37
N VAL A 342 -7.04 -9.68 20.60
CA VAL A 342 -8.33 -10.35 20.71
C VAL A 342 -8.39 -11.05 22.06
N LEU A 343 -9.39 -10.73 22.87
CA LEU A 343 -9.64 -11.37 24.15
C LEU A 343 -10.82 -12.33 24.01
N THR A 344 -10.62 -13.59 24.38
CA THR A 344 -11.64 -14.67 24.36
C THR A 344 -11.88 -15.22 25.76
N ALA A 345 -13.04 -15.84 25.97
CA ALA A 345 -13.41 -16.42 27.26
C ALA A 345 -12.58 -17.65 27.65
N ASP A 346 -12.08 -18.40 26.67
CA ASP A 346 -11.29 -19.61 26.90
C ASP A 346 -9.78 -19.30 26.91
N ALA A 347 -9.05 -19.91 27.85
CA ALA A 347 -7.59 -19.94 27.79
C ALA A 347 -7.17 -20.71 26.53
N PRO A 348 -6.07 -20.32 25.85
CA PRO A 348 -5.64 -21.01 24.63
C PRO A 348 -5.38 -22.47 24.96
N THR A 349 -6.28 -23.34 24.52
CA THR A 349 -6.03 -24.77 24.46
C THR A 349 -5.00 -24.97 23.36
N GLY A 350 -3.84 -25.51 23.73
CA GLY A 350 -2.80 -25.85 22.77
C GLY A 350 -3.34 -26.81 21.72
N GLU A 351 -2.81 -26.64 20.50
CA GLU A 351 -2.98 -27.51 19.34
C GLU A 351 -4.34 -27.43 18.62
N ASP A 352 -4.51 -26.37 17.82
CA ASP A 352 -5.23 -26.48 16.54
C ASP A 352 -4.58 -25.54 15.50
N ASP A 353 -3.79 -26.15 14.61
CA ASP A 353 -2.84 -25.51 13.71
C ASP A 353 -3.47 -24.94 12.41
N ASN A 354 -4.75 -24.58 12.42
CA ASN A 354 -5.45 -24.08 11.22
C ASN A 354 -6.41 -22.92 11.50
N ALA A 355 -5.89 -21.82 12.03
CA ALA A 355 -6.48 -20.49 11.85
C ALA A 355 -5.36 -19.45 11.75
N ALA A 356 -4.77 -19.34 10.57
CA ALA A 356 -3.79 -18.31 10.26
C ALA A 356 -4.45 -16.92 10.25
N CYS A 357 -4.35 -16.17 11.34
CA CYS A 357 -4.31 -14.70 11.30
C CYS A 357 -3.66 -14.11 12.57
N ASN A 358 -2.44 -13.58 12.38
CA ASN A 358 -1.75 -12.57 13.18
C ASN A 358 -1.82 -12.68 14.72
N GLN A 359 -1.01 -13.56 15.29
CA GLN A 359 -0.54 -13.41 16.68
C GLN A 359 0.69 -12.49 16.72
N THR A 360 0.60 -11.36 17.40
CA THR A 360 1.79 -10.65 17.94
C THR A 360 1.40 -9.77 19.13
N ALA A 361 1.44 -10.34 20.34
CA ALA A 361 2.15 -9.80 21.51
C ALA A 361 1.75 -10.56 22.79
N SER A 362 2.77 -10.84 23.59
CA SER A 362 2.82 -11.64 24.82
C SER A 362 1.96 -11.11 25.98
N THR A 363 1.26 -12.03 26.64
CA THR A 363 0.44 -11.87 27.85
C THR A 363 1.19 -11.40 29.11
N GLN A 364 2.48 -11.11 29.03
CA GLN A 364 3.34 -10.85 30.19
C GLN A 364 3.40 -9.37 30.61
N ALA A 365 2.99 -8.42 29.76
CA ALA A 365 3.14 -6.99 30.04
C ALA A 365 2.00 -6.37 30.88
N ILE A 366 0.86 -7.05 31.04
CA ILE A 366 -0.31 -6.51 31.77
C ILE A 366 -0.23 -6.81 33.28
N ALA A 367 0.52 -7.83 33.69
CA ALA A 367 0.63 -8.23 35.10
C ALA A 367 1.52 -7.28 35.93
N ASP A 368 2.55 -6.67 35.33
CA ASP A 368 3.54 -5.88 36.07
C ASP A 368 3.11 -4.43 36.35
N ALA A 369 2.13 -3.90 35.62
CA ALA A 369 1.62 -2.54 35.84
C ALA A 369 0.65 -2.43 37.04
N ALA A 370 0.14 -3.55 37.57
CA ALA A 370 -0.81 -3.56 38.68
C ALA A 370 -0.14 -3.52 40.08
N VAL A 371 1.20 -3.55 40.17
CA VAL A 371 1.92 -3.72 41.45
C VAL A 371 2.48 -2.41 42.02
N THR A 372 2.42 -1.28 41.31
CA THR A 372 2.97 0.01 41.79
C THR A 372 1.91 1.10 41.91
N GLY A 373 0.98 0.91 42.85
CA GLY A 373 -0.01 1.92 43.23
C GLY A 373 -0.48 1.70 44.66
N THR A 374 0.34 2.08 45.63
CA THR A 374 0.00 2.03 47.05
C THR A 374 -1.11 3.01 47.40
N ALA A 375 -2.27 2.51 47.81
CA ALA A 375 -3.17 3.17 48.74
C ALA A 375 -3.93 2.11 49.57
N ASP A 376 -3.88 2.33 50.87
CA ASP A 376 -4.14 1.41 51.99
C ASP A 376 -5.65 1.20 52.24
N VAL A 377 -6.15 -0.03 52.18
CA VAL A 377 -7.49 -0.44 52.69
C VAL A 377 -7.41 -1.89 53.23
N PRO A 378 -7.94 -2.22 54.42
CA PRO A 378 -7.55 -3.43 55.15
C PRO A 378 -8.13 -4.72 54.56
N ARG A 379 -7.27 -5.73 54.42
CA ARG A 379 -7.63 -7.13 54.12
C ARG A 379 -8.45 -7.73 55.26
N ALA A 380 -9.73 -8.02 55.01
CA ALA A 380 -10.49 -9.03 55.75
C ALA A 380 -11.33 -9.85 54.75
N VAL A 381 -10.67 -10.78 54.05
CA VAL A 381 -11.40 -11.78 53.23
C VAL A 381 -11.85 -12.89 54.17
N ARG A 382 -13.11 -12.82 54.63
CA ARG A 382 -13.80 -13.98 55.20
C ARG A 382 -14.06 -14.98 54.08
N LYS A 383 -13.56 -16.21 54.25
CA LYS A 383 -13.96 -17.36 53.42
C LYS A 383 -15.45 -17.63 53.67
N PHE A 384 -16.26 -17.58 52.62
CA PHE A 384 -17.60 -18.15 52.64
C PHE A 384 -17.57 -19.46 51.88
N ARG A 385 -17.98 -20.51 52.61
CA ARG A 385 -18.32 -21.83 52.09
C ARG A 385 -19.83 -21.82 51.91
N LEU A 386 -20.31 -22.10 50.71
CA LEU A 386 -21.69 -22.47 50.46
C LEU A 386 -21.65 -23.92 49.99
N GLU A 387 -21.99 -24.81 50.92
CA GLU A 387 -22.37 -26.19 50.65
C GLU A 387 -23.86 -26.33 50.99
N GLU A 388 -24.45 -27.35 50.37
CA GLU A 388 -25.72 -28.03 50.65
C GLU A 388 -26.91 -27.70 49.72
N VAL A 389 -27.68 -28.66 49.20
CA VAL A 389 -27.71 -30.14 49.35
C VAL A 389 -28.64 -30.73 48.27
N ARG A 390 -28.24 -31.89 47.71
CA ARG A 390 -28.93 -33.16 47.34
C ARG A 390 -30.42 -33.17 46.97
N ASP A 391 -31.01 -34.21 46.40
CA ASP A 391 -30.69 -35.36 45.52
C ASP A 391 -32.10 -35.90 45.17
N GLU A 392 -32.24 -36.50 43.99
CA GLU A 392 -33.17 -37.62 43.66
C GLU A 392 -34.67 -37.54 44.03
N GLU A 393 -35.55 -37.66 43.03
CA GLU A 393 -36.27 -38.93 42.81
C GLU A 393 -37.02 -38.95 41.46
N ARG A 394 -37.02 -40.13 40.85
CA ARG A 394 -37.86 -40.52 39.71
C ARG A 394 -39.33 -40.53 40.10
N ALA A 395 -40.17 -40.16 39.14
CA ALA A 395 -41.27 -41.02 38.66
C ALA A 395 -41.39 -40.83 37.14
#